data_AF-A0A5Y8VJF9-F1
#
_entry.id   AF-A0A5Y8VJF9-F1
#
_cell.length_a   1.000
_cell.length_b   1.000
_cell.length_c   1.000
_cell.angle_alpha   90.00
_cell.angle_beta   90.00
_cell.angle_gamma   90.00
#
_symmetry.space_group_name_H-M   'P 1'
#
loop_
_entity.id
_entity.type
_entity.pdbx_description
1 polymer ?
#
loop_
_entity_poly.entity_id
_entity_poly.type
_entity_poly.pdbx_seq_one_letter_code
_entity_poly.pdbx_strand_id
1 'polypeptide(L)'
;MKYFIDKNDNNQIYAYEDEVSDEQIKTGLTPINEEEFNSLINPPKSEEELLNEAKELKINEINAKKENILNGGFSFKGKIYQSSNEDQLRINGAVTNALVNPNLIPYIDWIALDNSTTRFSVDEFKLFASSMAYFVQ
;
A
#
# COMPACT_ATOMS: atom_id res chain seq x y z
N MET A 1 31.89 -2.27 -27.75
CA MET A 1 32.12 -0.89 -27.26
C MET A 1 33.39 -0.87 -26.43
N LYS A 2 34.08 0.28 -26.39
CA LYS A 2 35.25 0.55 -25.54
C LYS A 2 34.83 1.38 -24.32
N TYR A 3 35.13 0.90 -23.12
CA TYR A 3 34.72 1.56 -21.87
C TYR A 3 35.90 2.15 -21.11
N PHE A 4 35.67 3.32 -20.50
CA PHE A 4 36.71 4.06 -19.81
C PHE A 4 36.18 4.81 -18.59
N ILE A 5 37.08 5.12 -17.65
CA ILE A 5 36.83 5.95 -16.47
C ILE A 5 37.86 7.08 -16.36
N ASP A 6 37.39 8.27 -16.04
CA ASP A 6 38.22 9.42 -15.70
C ASP A 6 38.31 9.57 -14.18
N LYS A 7 39.41 9.09 -13.61
CA LYS A 7 39.64 9.17 -12.16
C LYS A 7 39.95 10.59 -11.67
N ASN A 8 40.28 11.52 -12.58
CA ASN A 8 40.58 12.90 -12.25
C ASN A 8 39.32 13.78 -12.26
N ASP A 9 38.22 13.27 -12.83
CA ASP A 9 36.95 13.99 -12.99
C ASP A 9 35.80 13.20 -12.35
N ASN A 10 35.83 13.11 -11.01
CA ASN A 10 34.78 12.47 -10.19
C ASN A 10 34.36 11.06 -10.67
N ASN A 11 35.31 10.27 -11.18
CA ASN A 11 35.06 8.93 -11.72
C ASN A 11 34.06 8.92 -12.90
N GLN A 12 34.04 9.98 -13.72
CA GLN A 12 33.19 10.08 -14.90
C GLN A 12 33.46 8.93 -15.88
N ILE A 13 32.40 8.29 -16.35
CA ILE A 13 32.47 7.08 -17.19
C ILE A 13 32.19 7.46 -18.64
N TYR A 14 32.94 6.85 -19.57
CA TYR A 14 32.81 7.03 -21.01
C TYR A 14 32.64 5.69 -21.71
N ALA A 15 31.77 5.66 -22.71
CA ALA A 15 31.60 4.54 -23.63
C ALA A 15 31.76 5.05 -25.06
N TYR A 16 32.63 4.39 -25.83
CA TYR A 16 32.88 4.68 -27.23
C TYR A 16 32.53 3.47 -28.09
N GLU A 17 32.12 3.69 -29.33
CA GLU A 17 31.98 2.60 -30.30
C GLU A 17 33.34 1.96 -30.60
N ASP A 18 33.35 0.68 -30.96
CA ASP A 18 34.60 -0.06 -31.20
C ASP A 18 35.40 0.50 -32.39
N GLU A 19 34.71 1.15 -33.32
CA GLU A 19 35.27 1.74 -34.53
C GLU A 19 35.99 3.08 -34.28
N VAL A 20 35.82 3.70 -33.11
CA VAL A 20 36.46 4.98 -32.77
C VAL A 20 37.97 4.80 -32.65
N SER A 21 38.73 5.66 -33.32
CA SER A 21 40.20 5.64 -33.26
C SER A 21 40.72 6.23 -31.95
N ASP A 22 41.90 5.80 -31.52
CA ASP A 22 42.47 6.22 -30.24
C ASP A 22 42.76 7.73 -30.19
N GLU A 23 42.97 8.40 -31.34
CA GLU A 23 43.14 9.87 -31.37
C GLU A 23 41.86 10.64 -31.07
N GLN A 24 40.70 10.01 -31.23
CA GLN A 24 39.39 10.61 -30.95
C GLN A 24 38.93 10.37 -29.51
N ILE A 25 39.62 9.50 -28.76
CA ILE A 25 39.33 9.19 -27.36
C ILE A 25 39.97 10.28 -26.48
N LYS A 26 39.22 10.77 -25.48
CA LYS A 26 39.72 11.75 -24.52
C LYS A 26 41.01 11.23 -23.87
N THR A 27 42.05 12.05 -23.80
CA THR A 27 43.33 11.66 -23.20
C THR A 27 43.22 11.63 -21.67
N GLY A 28 44.01 10.76 -21.03
CA GLY A 28 44.03 10.62 -19.56
C GLY A 28 42.97 9.67 -18.99
N LEU A 29 42.20 8.99 -19.85
CA LEU A 29 41.23 7.97 -19.45
C LEU A 29 41.89 6.64 -19.09
N THR A 30 41.32 5.92 -18.13
CA THR A 30 41.70 4.54 -17.80
C THR A 30 40.71 3.56 -18.44
N PRO A 31 41.14 2.59 -19.27
CA PRO A 31 40.24 1.58 -19.82
C PRO A 31 39.71 0.67 -18.70
N ILE A 32 38.43 0.33 -18.78
CA ILE A 32 37.75 -0.63 -17.90
C ILE A 32 37.04 -1.68 -18.76
N ASN A 33 36.76 -2.85 -18.17
CA ASN A 33 35.99 -3.88 -18.88
C ASN A 33 34.48 -3.63 -18.77
N GLU A 34 33.68 -4.40 -19.51
CA GLU A 34 32.22 -4.27 -19.53
C GLU A 34 31.57 -4.60 -18.16
N GLU A 35 32.10 -5.58 -17.42
CA GLU A 35 31.61 -5.91 -16.07
C GLU A 35 31.83 -4.77 -15.08
N GLU A 36 33.01 -4.15 -15.11
CA GLU A 36 33.36 -2.97 -14.32
C GLU A 36 32.50 -1.77 -14.69
N PHE A 37 32.32 -1.52 -15.99
CA PHE A 37 31.43 -0.46 -16.50
C PHE A 37 30.01 -0.65 -15.98
N ASN A 38 29.43 -1.85 -16.13
CA ASN A 38 28.08 -2.18 -15.71
C ASN A 38 27.90 -2.04 -14.18
N SER A 39 28.89 -2.46 -13.39
CA SER A 39 28.86 -2.32 -11.93
C SER A 39 28.91 -0.87 -11.46
N LEU A 40 29.52 0.03 -12.24
CA LEU A 40 29.61 1.45 -11.91
C LEU A 40 28.34 2.22 -12.32
N ILE A 41 27.74 1.89 -13.46
CA ILE A 41 26.50 2.57 -13.93
C ILE A 41 25.24 2.02 -13.26
N ASN A 42 25.29 0.79 -12.74
CA ASN A 42 24.19 0.15 -12.04
C ASN A 42 24.72 -0.50 -10.76
N PRO A 43 25.13 0.31 -9.77
CA PRO A 43 25.69 -0.22 -8.54
C PRO A 43 24.65 -1.12 -7.86
N PRO A 44 25.09 -2.22 -7.22
CA PRO A 44 24.18 -3.03 -6.41
C PRO A 44 23.58 -2.13 -5.33
N LYS A 45 22.28 -2.28 -5.12
CA LYS A 45 21.56 -1.56 -4.07
C LYS A 45 22.25 -1.80 -2.73
N SER A 46 22.36 -0.73 -1.95
CA SER A 46 22.82 -0.82 -0.57
C SER A 46 21.89 -1.71 0.25
N GLU A 47 22.41 -2.25 1.35
CA GLU A 47 21.60 -3.03 2.30
C GLU A 47 20.39 -2.23 2.82
N GLU A 48 20.55 -0.91 2.98
CA GLU A 48 19.46 -0.01 3.39
C GLU A 48 18.37 0.10 2.33
N GLU A 49 18.73 0.26 1.05
CA GLU A 49 17.77 0.30 -0.06
C GLU A 49 17.02 -1.03 -0.18
N LEU A 50 17.73 -2.16 -0.09
CA LEU A 50 17.11 -3.48 -0.10
C LEU A 50 16.15 -3.68 1.08
N LEU A 51 16.53 -3.20 2.27
CA LEU A 51 15.68 -3.26 3.46
C LEU A 51 14.43 -2.39 3.31
N ASN A 52 14.56 -1.20 2.74
CA ASN A 52 13.41 -0.31 2.52
C ASN A 52 12.44 -0.89 1.50
N GLU A 53 12.94 -1.47 0.40
CA GLU A 53 12.11 -2.18 -0.58
C GLU A 53 11.37 -3.36 0.04
N ALA A 54 12.05 -4.16 0.88
CA ALA A 54 11.43 -5.27 1.58
C ALA A 54 10.32 -4.81 2.55
N LYS A 55 10.51 -3.67 3.23
CA LYS A 55 9.49 -3.08 4.10
C LYS A 55 8.28 -2.59 3.30
N GLU A 56 8.50 -1.89 2.20
CA GLU A 56 7.41 -1.40 1.34
C GLU A 56 6.59 -2.55 0.76
N LEU A 57 7.25 -3.59 0.25
CA LEU A 57 6.58 -4.81 -0.20
C LEU A 57 5.74 -5.43 0.91
N LYS A 58 6.29 -5.49 2.12
CA LYS A 58 5.55 -6.07 3.25
C LYS A 58 4.35 -5.24 3.67
N ILE A 59 4.47 -3.92 3.65
CA ILE A 59 3.36 -2.98 3.93
C ILE A 59 2.25 -3.18 2.88
N ASN A 60 2.62 -3.28 1.61
CA ASN A 60 1.65 -3.50 0.53
C ASN A 60 0.91 -4.84 0.68
N GLU A 61 1.60 -5.92 1.05
CA GLU A 61 0.96 -7.20 1.36
C GLU A 61 -0.03 -7.10 2.53
N ILE A 62 0.35 -6.39 3.59
CA ILE A 62 -0.51 -6.19 4.78
C ILE A 62 -1.75 -5.39 4.39
N ASN A 63 -1.59 -4.30 3.63
CA ASN A 63 -2.69 -3.46 3.18
C ASN A 63 -3.64 -4.24 2.28
N ALA A 64 -3.14 -5.00 1.30
CA ALA A 64 -3.97 -5.82 0.43
C ALA A 64 -4.78 -6.88 1.21
N LYS A 65 -4.18 -7.50 2.25
CA LYS A 65 -4.89 -8.42 3.14
C LYS A 65 -5.96 -7.72 3.97
N LYS A 66 -5.65 -6.54 4.52
CA LYS A 66 -6.61 -5.72 5.27
C LYS A 66 -7.80 -5.37 4.37
N GLU A 67 -7.56 -4.88 3.16
CA GLU A 67 -8.61 -4.55 2.20
C GLU A 67 -9.48 -5.77 1.84
N ASN A 68 -8.88 -6.94 1.62
CA ASN A 68 -9.63 -8.16 1.35
C ASN A 68 -10.57 -8.51 2.51
N ILE A 69 -10.08 -8.45 3.75
CA ILE A 69 -10.88 -8.69 4.95
C ILE A 69 -12.03 -7.65 5.07
N LEU A 70 -11.74 -6.37 4.86
CA LEU A 70 -12.74 -5.31 4.93
C LEU A 70 -13.80 -5.41 3.83
N ASN A 71 -13.43 -5.86 2.63
CA ASN A 71 -14.37 -6.12 1.54
C ASN A 71 -15.23 -7.37 1.80
N GLY A 72 -14.71 -8.34 2.56
CA GLY A 72 -15.45 -9.52 3.00
C GLY A 72 -16.55 -9.24 4.02
N GLY A 73 -16.60 -8.03 4.58
CA GLY A 73 -17.55 -7.64 5.62
C GLY A 73 -17.17 -8.12 7.01
N PHE A 74 -17.92 -7.66 8.01
CA PHE A 74 -17.73 -8.05 9.41
C PHE A 74 -18.87 -8.95 9.89
N SER A 75 -18.53 -9.95 10.72
CA SER A 75 -19.51 -10.87 11.28
C SER A 75 -20.09 -10.34 12.59
N PHE A 76 -21.42 -10.29 12.66
CA PHE A 76 -22.16 -9.99 13.89
C PHE A 76 -23.33 -10.97 14.03
N LYS A 77 -23.38 -11.69 15.16
CA LYS A 77 -24.42 -12.70 15.47
C LYS A 77 -24.69 -13.70 14.32
N GLY A 78 -23.62 -14.13 13.65
CA GLY A 78 -23.70 -15.14 12.59
C GLY A 78 -24.14 -14.60 11.22
N LYS A 79 -24.30 -13.28 11.07
CA LYS A 79 -24.51 -12.62 9.77
C LYS A 79 -23.33 -11.73 9.42
N ILE A 80 -23.07 -11.59 8.13
CA ILE A 80 -22.01 -10.75 7.59
C ILE A 80 -22.61 -9.42 7.13
N TYR A 81 -22.00 -8.31 7.50
CA TYR A 81 -22.44 -6.96 7.17
C TYR A 81 -21.32 -6.19 6.47
N GLN A 82 -21.71 -5.23 5.64
CA GLN A 82 -20.77 -4.35 4.96
C GLN A 82 -20.00 -3.49 5.97
N SER A 83 -18.71 -3.25 5.68
CA SER A 83 -17.78 -2.52 6.56
C SER A 83 -17.07 -1.37 5.85
N SER A 84 -17.61 -0.90 4.71
CA SER A 84 -17.03 0.22 3.98
C SER A 84 -17.05 1.51 4.82
N ASN A 85 -16.25 2.50 4.41
CA ASN A 85 -16.25 3.81 5.08
C ASN A 85 -17.64 4.48 5.01
N GLU A 86 -18.39 4.28 3.92
CA GLU A 86 -19.76 4.78 3.82
C GLU A 86 -20.69 4.09 4.82
N ASP A 87 -20.56 2.78 5.00
CA ASP A 87 -21.38 2.03 5.95
C ASP A 87 -21.07 2.46 7.38
N GLN A 88 -19.81 2.67 7.72
CA GLN A 88 -19.42 3.23 9.02
C GLN A 88 -20.08 4.59 9.28
N LEU A 89 -20.08 5.49 8.30
CA LEU A 89 -20.74 6.79 8.41
C LEU A 89 -22.26 6.63 8.60
N ARG A 90 -22.90 5.75 7.83
CA ARG A 90 -24.35 5.49 7.95
C ARG A 90 -24.69 4.88 9.31
N ILE A 91 -23.88 3.94 9.81
CA ILE A 91 -24.06 3.32 11.14
C ILE A 91 -23.97 4.39 12.22
N ASN A 92 -22.94 5.24 12.17
CA ASN A 92 -22.79 6.35 13.13
C ASN A 92 -23.96 7.33 13.06
N GLY A 93 -24.45 7.64 11.86
CA GLY A 93 -25.66 8.46 11.67
C GLY A 93 -26.91 7.82 12.27
N ALA A 94 -27.11 6.52 12.07
CA ALA A 94 -28.23 5.77 12.64
C ALA A 94 -28.18 5.72 14.18
N VAL A 95 -27.00 5.47 14.76
CA VAL A 95 -26.79 5.55 16.22
C VAL A 95 -27.12 6.95 16.73
N THR A 96 -26.59 7.99 16.08
CA THR A 96 -26.81 9.39 16.50
C THR A 96 -28.29 9.77 16.45
N ASN A 97 -28.99 9.41 15.38
CA ASN A 97 -30.41 9.68 15.23
C ASN A 97 -31.23 8.98 16.34
N ALA A 98 -30.91 7.72 16.65
CA ALA A 98 -31.58 6.98 17.73
C ALA A 98 -31.29 7.55 19.12
N LEU A 99 -30.10 8.11 19.36
CA LEU A 99 -29.75 8.78 20.61
C LEU A 99 -30.47 10.11 20.78
N VAL A 100 -30.62 10.89 19.70
CA VAL A 100 -31.31 12.20 19.72
C VAL A 100 -32.83 12.02 19.81
N ASN A 101 -33.38 10.98 19.19
CA ASN A 101 -34.82 10.73 19.10
C ASN A 101 -35.24 9.39 19.75
N PRO A 102 -34.92 9.15 21.04
CA PRO A 102 -35.05 7.83 21.65
C PRO A 102 -36.50 7.32 21.74
N ASN A 103 -37.47 8.23 21.80
CA ASN A 103 -38.90 7.88 21.86
C ASN A 103 -39.55 7.71 20.47
N LEU A 104 -38.85 8.08 19.39
CA LEU A 104 -39.37 8.01 18.02
C LEU A 104 -38.76 6.84 17.23
N ILE A 105 -37.61 6.33 17.67
CA ILE A 105 -36.87 5.27 16.97
C ILE A 105 -36.77 4.05 17.89
N PRO A 106 -37.81 3.19 17.94
CA PRO A 106 -37.79 2.01 18.78
C PRO A 106 -36.92 0.88 18.22
N TYR A 107 -36.60 0.90 16.92
CA TYR A 107 -35.79 -0.09 16.23
C TYR A 107 -35.06 0.50 15.02
N ILE A 108 -33.99 -0.18 14.59
CA ILE A 108 -33.21 0.16 13.40
C ILE A 108 -33.16 -1.08 12.51
N ASP A 109 -33.61 -0.93 11.26
CA ASP A 109 -33.47 -1.98 10.24
C ASP A 109 -32.15 -1.76 9.49
N TRP A 110 -31.36 -2.82 9.37
CA TRP A 110 -30.08 -2.78 8.66
C TRP A 110 -29.97 -3.92 7.65
N ILE A 111 -29.27 -3.65 6.56
CA ILE A 111 -29.09 -4.61 5.46
C ILE A 111 -27.74 -5.30 5.66
N ALA A 112 -27.74 -6.64 5.57
CA ALA A 112 -26.56 -7.47 5.60
C ALA A 112 -25.92 -7.59 4.20
N LEU A 113 -24.72 -8.19 4.12
CA LEU A 113 -24.00 -8.38 2.86
C LEU A 113 -24.78 -9.24 1.85
N ASP A 114 -25.58 -10.18 2.34
CA ASP A 114 -26.46 -11.05 1.55
C ASP A 114 -27.79 -10.36 1.14
N ASN A 115 -27.93 -9.06 1.37
CA ASN A 115 -29.14 -8.26 1.20
C ASN A 115 -30.31 -8.64 2.11
N SER A 116 -30.10 -9.48 3.12
CA SER A 116 -31.13 -9.73 4.12
C SER A 116 -31.22 -8.57 5.11
N THR A 117 -32.44 -8.21 5.50
CA THR A 117 -32.66 -7.18 6.53
C THR A 117 -32.64 -7.82 7.91
N THR A 118 -31.99 -7.14 8.87
CA THR A 118 -32.03 -7.48 10.29
C THR A 118 -32.55 -6.28 11.07
N ARG A 119 -33.55 -6.53 11.92
CA ARG A 119 -34.09 -5.52 12.82
C ARG A 119 -33.37 -5.57 14.15
N PHE A 120 -32.83 -4.44 14.58
CA PHE A 120 -32.13 -4.27 15.84
C PHE A 120 -32.95 -3.43 16.81
N SER A 121 -32.91 -3.75 18.09
CA SER A 121 -33.21 -2.74 19.11
C SER A 121 -32.12 -1.66 19.10
N VAL A 122 -32.40 -0.48 19.65
CA VAL A 122 -31.40 0.61 19.69
C VAL A 122 -30.13 0.18 20.45
N ASP A 123 -30.28 -0.54 21.57
CA ASP A 123 -29.12 -1.01 22.34
C ASP A 123 -28.35 -2.12 21.63
N GLU A 124 -29.04 -3.01 20.93
CA GLU A 124 -28.39 -4.00 20.08
C GLU A 124 -27.63 -3.35 18.91
N PHE A 125 -28.19 -2.29 18.32
CA PHE A 125 -27.53 -1.55 17.25
C PHE A 125 -26.30 -0.78 17.74
N LYS A 126 -26.26 -0.31 19.00
CA LYS A 126 -25.03 0.24 19.60
C LYS A 126 -23.93 -0.82 19.74
N LEU A 127 -24.29 -2.04 20.12
CA LEU A 127 -23.36 -3.18 20.16
C LEU A 127 -22.87 -3.55 18.75
N PHE A 128 -23.76 -3.54 17.77
CA PHE A 128 -23.42 -3.71 16.36
C PHE A 128 -22.42 -2.65 15.88
N ALA A 129 -22.70 -1.36 16.13
CA ALA A 129 -21.85 -0.25 15.73
C ALA A 129 -20.47 -0.27 16.40
N SER A 130 -20.40 -0.59 17.69
CA SER A 130 -19.12 -0.74 18.41
C SER A 130 -18.31 -1.94 17.93
N SER A 131 -18.97 -3.07 17.63
CA SER A 131 -18.32 -4.25 17.05
C SER A 131 -17.74 -3.95 15.68
N MET A 132 -18.49 -3.19 14.85
CA MET A 132 -18.02 -2.69 13.57
C MET A 132 -16.78 -1.81 13.79
N ALA A 133 -16.88 -0.78 14.62
CA ALA A 133 -15.76 0.12 14.91
C ALA A 133 -14.49 -0.60 15.37
N TYR A 134 -14.61 -1.68 16.15
CA TYR A 134 -13.49 -2.52 16.55
C TYR A 134 -12.89 -3.32 15.37
N PHE A 135 -13.72 -3.79 14.45
CA PHE A 135 -13.28 -4.58 13.30
C PHE A 135 -12.45 -3.78 12.28
N VAL A 136 -12.71 -2.48 12.10
CA VAL A 136 -11.98 -1.65 11.10
C VAL A 136 -10.69 -1.01 11.60
N GLN A 137 -10.45 -0.99 12.91
CA GLN A 137 -9.20 -0.48 13.50
C GLN A 137 -7.99 -1.25 12.94
#